data_AF-A0A929I6A8-F1
#
_entry.id   AF-A0A929I6A8-F1
#
_cell.length_a   1.000
_cell.length_b   1.000
_cell.length_c   1.000
_cell.angle_alpha   90.00
_cell.angle_beta   90.00
_cell.angle_gamma   90.00
#
_symmetry.space_group_name_H-M   'P 1'
#
loop_
_entity.id
_entity.type
_entity.pdbx_description
1 polymer ?
#
loop_
_entity_poly.entity_id
_entity_poly.type
_entity_poly.pdbx_seq_one_letter_code
_entity_poly.pdbx_strand_id
1 'polypeptide(L)'
;SSIFISMGRGKTVDENALIEAIKSGHIAGAGLDVFAMEPLPATSPLWYLENVIISPHIGGSFDRYDEFCMILFRENLTRYLTGKPLLNKVNRKAGY
;
A
#
# COMPACT_ATOMS: atom_id res chain seq x y z
N SER A 1 -14.44 18.73 -8.85
CA SER A 1 -14.56 17.33 -8.42
C SER A 1 -13.17 16.77 -8.14
N SER A 2 -13.03 15.80 -7.22
CA SER A 2 -11.75 15.25 -6.75
C SER A 2 -11.68 13.73 -6.93
N ILE A 3 -10.46 13.18 -7.02
CA ILE A 3 -10.19 11.74 -7.07
C ILE A 3 -9.27 11.37 -5.91
N PHE A 4 -9.58 10.29 -5.19
CA PHE A 4 -8.75 9.77 -4.11
C PHE A 4 -7.85 8.63 -4.62
N ILE A 5 -6.58 8.61 -4.24
CA ILE A 5 -5.64 7.54 -4.63
C ILE A 5 -4.94 7.00 -3.39
N SER A 6 -4.96 5.68 -3.21
CA SER A 6 -4.30 5.00 -2.09
C SER A 6 -3.37 3.88 -2.56
N MET A 7 -2.07 4.10 -2.38
CA MET A 7 -0.96 3.15 -2.65
C MET A 7 -0.17 2.80 -1.37
N GLY A 8 -0.66 3.25 -0.21
CA GLY A 8 0.08 3.19 1.07
C GLY A 8 -0.24 1.93 1.87
N ARG A 9 -1.12 2.08 2.87
CA ARG A 9 -1.63 0.97 3.69
C ARG A 9 -3.12 1.17 3.88
N GLY A 10 -3.94 0.15 3.64
CA GLY A 10 -5.39 0.31 3.71
C GLY A 10 -5.90 0.78 5.07
N LYS A 11 -5.23 0.41 6.16
CA LYS A 11 -5.56 0.89 7.53
C LYS A 11 -5.33 2.39 7.78
N THR A 12 -4.76 3.13 6.82
CA THR A 12 -4.61 4.59 6.93
C THR A 12 -5.85 5.37 6.52
N VAL A 13 -6.85 4.68 5.97
CA VAL A 13 -8.09 5.26 5.45
C VAL A 13 -9.27 4.58 6.14
N ASP A 14 -10.29 5.35 6.50
CA ASP A 14 -11.60 4.80 6.84
C ASP A 14 -12.31 4.40 5.54
N GLU A 15 -12.27 3.11 5.22
CA GLU A 15 -12.82 2.55 3.99
C GLU A 15 -14.34 2.76 3.87
N ASN A 16 -15.07 2.73 5.00
CA ASN A 16 -16.51 2.98 5.01
C ASN A 16 -16.80 4.45 4.67
N ALA A 17 -16.06 5.38 5.28
CA ALA A 17 -16.21 6.81 4.98
C ALA A 17 -15.87 7.11 3.50
N LEU A 18 -14.85 6.44 2.95
CA LEU A 18 -14.49 6.55 1.54
C LEU A 18 -15.64 6.08 0.63
N ILE A 19 -16.21 4.90 0.89
CA ILE A 19 -17.35 4.36 0.14
C ILE A 19 -18.52 5.34 0.13
N GLU A 20 -18.87 5.90 1.29
CA GLU A 20 -19.98 6.85 1.40
C GLU A 20 -19.68 8.20 0.70
N ALA A 21 -18.43 8.68 0.75
CA ALA A 21 -18.01 9.87 0.02
C ALA A 21 -18.12 9.70 -1.51
N ILE A 22 -17.84 8.49 -2.01
CA ILE A 22 -17.97 8.15 -3.43
C ILE A 22 -19.44 8.05 -3.83
N LYS A 23 -20.25 7.32 -3.06
CA LYS A 23 -21.70 7.15 -3.33
C LYS A 23 -22.48 8.45 -3.28
N SER A 24 -22.13 9.34 -2.36
CA SER A 24 -22.76 10.67 -2.24
C SER A 24 -22.30 11.66 -3.31
N GLY A 25 -21.29 11.32 -4.12
CA GLY A 25 -20.69 12.20 -5.11
C GLY A 25 -19.83 13.32 -4.49
N HIS A 26 -19.50 13.24 -3.20
CA HIS A 26 -18.59 14.18 -2.54
C HIS A 26 -17.19 14.11 -3.16
N ILE A 27 -16.76 12.91 -3.56
CA ILE A 27 -15.61 12.71 -4.45
C ILE A 27 -16.05 11.97 -5.71
N ALA A 28 -15.39 12.26 -6.83
CA ALA A 28 -15.76 11.67 -8.13
C ALA A 28 -15.39 10.19 -8.25
N GLY A 29 -14.46 9.67 -7.44
CA GLY A 29 -14.00 8.30 -7.54
C GLY A 29 -12.71 8.03 -6.79
N ALA A 30 -12.20 6.79 -6.91
CA ALA A 30 -10.96 6.37 -6.27
C ALA A 30 -10.12 5.37 -7.09
N GLY A 31 -8.80 5.40 -6.90
CA GLY A 31 -7.88 4.35 -7.32
C GLY A 31 -7.22 3.70 -6.10
N LEU A 32 -7.38 2.39 -5.94
CA LEU A 32 -7.00 1.67 -4.72
C LEU A 32 -6.14 0.44 -5.03
N ASP A 33 -4.95 0.38 -4.42
CA ASP A 33 -4.07 -0.80 -4.43
C ASP A 33 -4.07 -1.53 -3.08
N VAL A 34 -4.53 -0.87 -2.02
CA VAL A 34 -4.48 -1.33 -0.63
C VAL A 34 -5.82 -1.22 0.06
N PHE A 35 -6.12 -2.17 0.95
CA PHE A 35 -7.44 -2.31 1.58
C PHE A 35 -7.33 -2.54 3.09
N ALA A 36 -8.37 -2.22 3.85
CA ALA A 36 -8.35 -2.43 5.30
C ALA A 36 -8.16 -3.92 5.66
N MET A 37 -8.71 -4.79 4.82
CA MET A 37 -8.53 -6.24 4.84
C MET A 37 -8.04 -6.72 3.48
N GLU A 38 -6.97 -7.52 3.48
CA GLU A 38 -6.36 -8.05 2.27
C GLU A 38 -6.30 -9.59 2.33
N PRO A 39 -6.76 -10.31 1.29
CA PRO A 39 -7.39 -9.80 0.05
C PRO A 39 -8.71 -9.07 0.30
N LEU A 40 -9.08 -8.15 -0.60
CA LEU A 40 -10.35 -7.42 -0.52
C LEU A 40 -11.52 -8.43 -0.49
N PRO A 41 -12.37 -8.45 0.56
CA PRO A 41 -13.45 -9.41 0.64
C PRO A 41 -14.38 -9.34 -0.58
N ALA A 42 -14.82 -10.49 -1.08
CA ALA A 42 -15.73 -10.56 -2.24
C ALA A 42 -17.07 -9.84 -1.99
N THR A 43 -17.45 -9.66 -0.72
CA THR A 43 -18.64 -8.92 -0.30
C THR A 43 -18.43 -7.41 -0.20
N SER A 44 -17.22 -6.89 -0.49
CA SER A 44 -16.94 -5.47 -0.37
C SER A 44 -17.75 -4.63 -1.37
N PRO A 45 -18.38 -3.52 -0.95
CA PRO A 45 -19.05 -2.60 -1.85
C PRO A 45 -18.14 -2.00 -2.92
N LEU A 46 -16.83 -1.92 -2.66
CA LEU A 46 -15.85 -1.34 -3.59
C LEU A 46 -15.82 -2.04 -4.95
N TRP A 47 -16.17 -3.33 -5.02
CA TRP A 47 -16.26 -4.08 -6.28
C TRP A 47 -17.35 -3.58 -7.22
N TYR A 48 -18.35 -2.87 -6.71
CA TYR A 48 -19.56 -2.50 -7.44
C TYR A 48 -19.66 -1.00 -7.72
N LEU A 49 -18.66 -0.21 -7.31
CA LEU A 49 -18.63 1.24 -7.57
C LEU A 49 -17.95 1.50 -8.93
N GLU A 50 -18.72 1.96 -9.92
CA GLU A 50 -18.25 2.18 -11.29
C GLU A 50 -17.11 3.21 -11.40
N ASN A 51 -17.03 4.13 -10.44
CA ASN A 51 -16.01 5.16 -10.34
C ASN A 51 -14.83 4.77 -9.42
N VAL A 52 -14.63 3.48 -9.18
CA VAL A 52 -13.50 2.94 -8.42
C VAL A 52 -12.67 2.00 -9.29
N ILE A 53 -11.37 2.25 -9.34
CA ILE A 53 -10.38 1.38 -9.97
C ILE A 53 -9.64 0.63 -8.87
N ILE A 54 -9.58 -0.70 -8.98
CA ILE A 54 -8.93 -1.59 -8.02
C ILE A 54 -7.75 -2.28 -8.70
N SER A 55 -6.58 -2.23 -8.06
CA SER A 55 -5.49 -3.18 -8.25
C SER A 55 -5.34 -4.05 -6.99
N PRO A 56 -4.90 -5.31 -7.10
CA PRO A 56 -4.42 -6.05 -5.93
C PRO A 56 -3.19 -5.33 -5.35
N HIS A 57 -2.76 -5.65 -4.12
CA HIS A 57 -1.60 -4.99 -3.48
C HIS A 57 -0.28 -5.34 -4.18
N ILE A 58 -0.04 -4.67 -5.31
CA ILE A 58 1.07 -4.92 -6.23
C ILE A 58 1.75 -3.62 -6.67
N GLY A 59 1.36 -2.46 -6.14
CA GLY A 59 1.94 -1.16 -6.51
C GLY A 59 3.46 -1.05 -6.23
N GLY A 60 3.99 -1.89 -5.35
CA GLY A 60 5.43 -2.01 -5.10
C GLY A 60 6.15 -3.05 -5.96
N SER A 61 5.43 -3.88 -6.71
CA SER A 61 5.97 -4.98 -7.49
C SER A 61 6.40 -4.51 -8.87
N PHE A 62 7.60 -4.92 -9.30
CA PHE A 62 8.13 -4.69 -10.64
C PHE A 62 9.10 -5.81 -11.02
N ASP A 63 9.39 -5.98 -12.32
CA ASP A 63 10.12 -7.14 -12.87
C ASP A 63 11.44 -7.50 -12.17
N ARG A 64 12.13 -6.50 -11.62
CA ARG A 64 13.44 -6.66 -10.96
C ARG A 64 13.36 -6.52 -9.44
N TYR A 65 12.18 -6.46 -8.84
CA TYR A 65 11.99 -6.24 -7.40
C TYR A 65 12.86 -7.16 -6.56
N ASP A 66 12.81 -8.47 -6.82
CA ASP A 66 13.58 -9.48 -6.07
C ASP A 66 15.09 -9.28 -6.20
N GLU A 67 15.58 -8.89 -7.39
CA GLU A 67 17.00 -8.62 -7.62
C GLU A 67 17.48 -7.46 -6.73
N PHE A 68 16.75 -6.35 -6.71
CA PHE A 68 17.09 -5.18 -5.90
C PHE A 68 16.98 -5.47 -4.40
N CYS A 69 15.95 -6.20 -3.98
CA CYS A 69 15.80 -6.65 -2.59
C CYS A 69 16.97 -7.53 -2.16
N MET A 70 17.40 -8.47 -3.00
CA MET A 70 18.50 -9.37 -2.69
C MET A 70 19.85 -8.65 -2.62
N ILE A 71 20.09 -7.66 -3.48
CA ILE A 71 21.28 -6.81 -3.42
C ILE A 71 21.35 -6.10 -2.06
N LEU A 72 20.26 -5.44 -1.64
CA LEU A 72 20.20 -4.73 -0.36
C LEU A 72 20.33 -5.70 0.83
N PHE A 73 19.66 -6.85 0.78
CA PHE A 73 19.72 -7.87 1.83
C PHE A 73 21.15 -8.40 2.02
N ARG A 74 21.84 -8.76 0.93
CA ARG A 74 23.21 -9.28 0.99
C ARG A 74 24.18 -8.28 1.60
N GLU A 75 24.05 -7.00 1.24
CA GLU A 75 24.88 -5.94 1.82
C GLU A 75 24.59 -5.76 3.32
N ASN A 76 23.31 -5.74 3.71
CA ASN A 76 22.94 -5.65 5.12
C ASN A 76 23.36 -6.87 5.94
N LEU A 77 23.32 -8.08 5.38
CA LEU A 77 23.84 -9.28 6.02
C LEU A 77 25.34 -9.17 6.29
N THR A 78 26.12 -8.70 5.30
CA THR A 78 27.56 -8.48 5.46
C THR A 78 27.85 -7.44 6.54
N ARG A 79 27.10 -6.32 6.55
CA ARG A 79 27.22 -5.27 7.57
C ARG A 79 26.91 -5.80 8.96
N TYR A 80 25.84 -6.57 9.10
CA TYR A 80 25.44 -7.20 10.35
C TYR A 80 26.55 -8.10 10.91
N LEU A 81 27.10 -9.00 10.08
CA LEU A 81 28.16 -9.93 10.49
C LEU A 81 29.50 -9.24 10.82
N THR A 82 29.75 -8.07 10.25
CA THR A 82 30.99 -7.30 10.46
C THR A 82 30.85 -6.14 11.46
N GLY A 83 29.69 -6.02 12.13
CA GLY A 83 29.43 -4.96 13.10
C GLY A 83 29.32 -3.55 12.50
N LYS A 84 29.10 -3.43 11.19
CA LYS A 84 28.92 -2.14 10.50
C LYS A 84 27.47 -1.66 10.60
N PRO A 85 27.21 -0.34 10.50
CA PRO A 85 25.86 0.19 10.45
C PRO A 85 25.05 -0.34 9.26
N LEU A 86 23.81 -0.76 9.51
CA LEU A 86 22.86 -1.22 8.49
C LEU A 86 22.36 -0.07 7.61
N LEU A 87 22.13 -0.36 6.34
CA LEU A 87 21.42 0.50 5.40
C LEU A 87 19.91 0.44 5.65
N ASN A 88 19.21 1.55 5.40
CA ASN A 88 17.75 1.67 5.51
C ASN A 88 17.18 1.20 6.86
N LYS A 89 17.90 1.51 7.95
CA LYS A 89 17.48 1.13 9.31
C LYS A 89 16.18 1.85 9.68
N VAL A 90 15.12 1.08 9.86
CA VAL A 90 13.82 1.57 10.34
C VAL A 90 13.86 1.76 11.85
N ASN A 91 13.43 2.93 12.34
CA ASN A 91 13.32 3.22 13.76
C ASN A 91 11.87 3.16 14.22
N ARG A 92 11.45 2.00 14.74
CA ARG A 92 10.08 1.77 15.22
C ARG A 92 9.61 2.75 16.32
N LYS A 93 10.53 3.41 17.04
CA LYS A 93 10.17 4.42 18.06
C LYS A 93 9.92 5.81 17.46
N ALA A 94 10.47 6.11 16.28
CA ALA A 94 10.26 7.39 15.61
C ALA A 94 8.90 7.48 14.89
N GLY A 95 8.18 6.36 14.81
CA GLY A 95 7.01 6.22 13.95
C GLY A 95 7.45 5.85 12.52
N TYR A 96 6.63 4.98 11.91
CA TYR A 96 7.01 4.09 10.80
C TYR A 96 8.24 3.21 11.09
#